data_AF-A0A942L567-F1
#
_entry.id   AF-A0A942L567-F1
#
_cell.length_a   1.000
_cell.length_b   1.000
_cell.length_c   1.000
_cell.angle_alpha   90.00
_cell.angle_beta   90.00
_cell.angle_gamma   90.00
#
_symmetry.space_group_name_H-M   'P 1'
#
loop_
_entity.id
_entity.type
_entity.pdbx_description
1 polymer ?
#
loop_
_entity_poly.entity_id
_entity_poly.type
_entity_poly.pdbx_seq_one_letter_code
_entity_poly.pdbx_strand_id
1 'polypeptide(L)'
;MGHFAALEWHLRQDPGQRGLAQEQRPGTLAIAAERLRKAEAVAIATGFYIPSAQAVESDGPPGAAFLARALERLGKAVYILGAVSAREAIAVCRGNLALRSQFVALQPGKVPSDLWQDYPCQVFVALEYPGQGSDGKCRNMRGIDISQHVPMLDAALSAAERAGIYTIAIGDGGNELGCGSAGRRIATAVNGTSIAAASDAQSVVCAGVSNWGAYALIAALSVLQNENLLPTAAEEQALLTSLCEAGVVDGCTARREPTVDGLSADVCAAFLNELHDLTAQYLATQAHVAVARARRG
;
A
#
# COMPACT_ATOMS: atom_id res chain seq x y z
N MET A 1 7.76 23.66 5.58
CA MET A 1 8.00 22.20 5.66
C MET A 1 8.38 21.73 4.26
N GLY A 2 9.35 20.81 4.10
CA GLY A 2 9.64 20.25 2.77
C GLY A 2 8.46 19.41 2.26
N HIS A 3 8.31 19.22 0.94
CA HIS A 3 7.15 18.54 0.37
C HIS A 3 6.93 17.11 0.91
N PHE A 4 7.98 16.28 0.99
CA PHE A 4 7.88 14.95 1.59
C PHE A 4 7.39 14.99 3.04
N ALA A 5 7.85 15.96 3.82
CA ALA A 5 7.42 16.13 5.20
C ALA A 5 5.95 16.59 5.27
N ALA A 6 5.46 17.39 4.32
CA ALA A 6 4.04 17.73 4.22
C ALA A 6 3.17 16.51 3.87
N LEU A 7 3.62 15.65 2.94
CA LEU A 7 2.95 14.38 2.63
C LEU A 7 2.93 13.44 3.85
N GLU A 8 4.05 13.29 4.54
CA GLU A 8 4.15 12.46 5.75
C GLU A 8 3.30 12.98 6.90
N TRP A 9 3.17 14.30 7.04
CA TRP A 9 2.22 14.91 7.97
C TRP A 9 0.78 14.60 7.57
N HIS A 10 0.48 14.68 6.27
CA HIS A 10 -0.84 14.41 5.74
C HIS A 10 -1.29 12.96 5.94
N LEU A 11 -0.37 12.00 5.82
CA LEU A 11 -0.63 10.59 6.11
C LEU A 11 -1.08 10.30 7.54
N ARG A 12 -0.84 11.23 8.49
CA ARG A 12 -1.26 11.10 9.89
C ARG A 12 -2.75 11.35 10.11
N GLN A 13 -3.50 11.69 9.06
CA GLN A 13 -4.97 11.69 9.14
C GLN A 13 -5.44 10.28 9.46
N ASP A 14 -6.19 10.12 10.55
CA ASP A 14 -6.63 8.83 11.08
C ASP A 14 -8.13 8.87 11.46
N PRO A 15 -9.02 9.03 10.46
CA PRO A 15 -10.46 9.05 10.73
C PRO A 15 -10.97 7.70 11.29
N GLY A 16 -10.28 6.59 10.98
CA GLY A 16 -10.55 5.26 11.52
C GLY A 16 -10.09 5.06 12.97
N GLN A 17 -9.30 6.00 13.53
CA GLN A 17 -8.75 5.96 14.88
C GLN A 17 -8.00 4.66 15.21
N ARG A 18 -7.28 4.12 14.23
CA ARG A 18 -6.48 2.89 14.39
C ARG A 18 -5.18 3.15 15.15
N GLY A 19 -4.66 4.37 15.09
CA GLY A 19 -3.46 4.83 15.78
C GLY A 19 -2.17 4.68 14.98
N LEU A 20 -2.08 3.73 14.04
CA LEU A 20 -0.83 3.47 13.31
C LEU A 20 -0.35 4.69 12.53
N ALA A 21 -1.26 5.46 11.93
CA ALA A 21 -0.94 6.68 11.18
C ALA A 21 -0.05 7.65 11.98
N GLN A 22 -0.20 7.72 13.31
CA GLN A 22 0.60 8.59 14.17
C GLN A 22 2.07 8.16 14.29
N GLU A 23 2.38 6.90 14.00
CA GLU A 23 3.72 6.33 13.98
C GLU A 23 4.49 6.65 12.69
N GLN A 24 3.88 7.37 11.73
CA GLN A 24 4.53 7.73 10.48
C GLN A 24 5.82 8.55 10.72
N ARG A 25 6.97 8.00 10.32
CA ARG A 25 8.28 8.60 10.64
C ARG A 25 8.75 9.57 9.55
N PRO A 26 9.28 10.76 9.92
CA PRO A 26 9.86 11.69 8.97
C PRO A 26 10.97 11.09 8.10
N GLY A 27 10.94 11.39 6.80
CA GLY A 27 11.92 10.97 5.80
C GLY A 27 11.70 9.57 5.22
N THR A 28 10.81 8.76 5.79
CA THR A 28 10.53 7.40 5.32
C THR A 28 9.96 7.40 3.90
N LEU A 29 9.05 8.33 3.62
CA LEU A 29 8.39 8.44 2.31
C LEU A 29 9.39 8.86 1.23
N ALA A 30 10.32 9.77 1.56
CA ALA A 30 11.35 10.22 0.64
C ALA A 30 12.31 9.07 0.24
N ILE A 31 12.73 8.26 1.21
CA ILE A 31 13.60 7.10 0.97
C ILE A 31 12.87 6.06 0.11
N ALA A 32 11.63 5.71 0.48
CA ALA A 32 10.82 4.75 -0.24
C ALA A 32 10.57 5.18 -1.70
N ALA A 33 10.18 6.44 -1.93
CA ALA A 33 9.96 6.98 -3.26
C ALA A 33 11.25 7.00 -4.10
N GLU A 34 12.40 7.34 -3.52
CA GLU A 34 13.69 7.33 -4.23
C GLU A 34 14.13 5.91 -4.63
N ARG A 35 13.86 4.91 -3.77
CA ARG A 35 14.10 3.50 -4.07
C ARG A 35 13.22 3.02 -5.23
N LEU A 36 11.92 3.33 -5.18
CA LEU A 36 10.99 3.04 -6.28
C LEU A 36 11.40 3.75 -7.57
N ARG A 37 11.82 5.01 -7.50
CA ARG A 37 12.26 5.80 -8.66
C ARG A 37 13.42 5.15 -9.39
N LYS A 38 14.41 4.63 -8.65
CA LYS A 38 15.62 3.98 -9.17
C LYS A 38 15.42 2.52 -9.60
N ALA A 39 14.36 1.86 -9.13
CA ALA A 39 14.06 0.49 -9.51
C ALA A 39 13.63 0.38 -10.98
N GLU A 40 14.01 -0.71 -11.63
CA GLU A 40 13.53 -1.14 -12.94
C GLU A 40 12.38 -2.14 -12.80
N ALA A 41 12.38 -2.94 -11.73
CA ALA A 41 11.36 -3.93 -11.44
C ALA A 41 10.90 -3.86 -9.97
N VAL A 42 9.58 -3.91 -9.75
CA VAL A 42 8.94 -3.79 -8.43
C VAL A 42 7.93 -4.92 -8.24
N ALA A 43 7.96 -5.57 -7.08
CA ALA A 43 6.90 -6.48 -6.66
C ALA A 43 6.00 -5.79 -5.62
N ILE A 44 4.68 -5.94 -5.73
CA ILE A 44 3.70 -5.36 -4.81
C ILE A 44 2.81 -6.49 -4.30
N ALA A 45 2.88 -6.84 -3.01
CA ALA A 45 1.94 -7.75 -2.38
C ALA A 45 0.76 -6.97 -1.80
N THR A 46 -0.47 -7.43 -2.07
CA THR A 46 -1.68 -6.83 -1.52
C THR A 46 -2.81 -7.83 -1.37
N GLY A 47 -3.80 -7.47 -0.54
CA GLY A 47 -5.04 -8.18 -0.34
C GLY A 47 -5.14 -8.74 1.07
N PHE A 48 -6.13 -8.24 1.80
CA PHE A 48 -6.48 -8.72 3.13
C PHE A 48 -7.80 -9.50 3.07
N TYR A 49 -7.84 -10.70 3.64
CA TYR A 49 -9.03 -11.56 3.59
C TYR A 49 -9.95 -11.34 4.79
N ILE A 50 -11.25 -11.18 4.53
CA ILE A 50 -12.30 -10.98 5.53
C ILE A 50 -13.13 -12.27 5.67
N PRO A 51 -12.88 -13.09 6.71
CA PRO A 51 -13.52 -14.41 6.82
C PRO A 51 -15.04 -14.38 6.88
N SER A 52 -15.63 -13.37 7.53
CA SER A 52 -17.09 -13.23 7.64
C SER A 52 -17.78 -12.95 6.32
N ALA A 53 -17.08 -12.36 5.36
CA ALA A 53 -17.57 -12.07 4.01
C ALA A 53 -17.09 -13.09 2.97
N GLN A 54 -16.12 -13.93 3.33
CA GLN A 54 -15.42 -14.83 2.41
C GLN A 54 -14.86 -14.11 1.17
N ALA A 55 -14.37 -12.88 1.37
CA ALA A 55 -13.91 -11.99 0.31
C ALA A 55 -12.65 -11.24 0.74
N VAL A 56 -11.95 -10.63 -0.21
CA VAL A 56 -10.90 -9.64 0.08
C VAL A 56 -11.52 -8.27 0.33
N GLU A 57 -10.82 -7.44 1.11
CA GLU A 57 -11.29 -6.10 1.40
C GLU A 57 -10.89 -5.05 0.36
N SER A 58 -11.49 -3.87 0.46
CA SER A 58 -11.32 -2.72 -0.44
C SER A 58 -10.10 -1.86 -0.10
N ASP A 59 -9.51 -1.99 1.09
CA ASP A 59 -8.19 -1.43 1.37
C ASP A 59 -7.09 -2.36 0.85
N GLY A 60 -6.12 -1.78 0.16
CA GLY A 60 -5.02 -2.51 -0.47
C GLY A 60 -5.07 -2.57 -2.00
N PRO A 61 -6.02 -3.34 -2.60
CA PRO A 61 -6.06 -3.55 -4.04
C PRO A 61 -6.08 -2.28 -4.90
N PRO A 62 -6.87 -1.23 -4.57
CA PRO A 62 -6.83 0.04 -5.31
C PRO A 62 -5.45 0.72 -5.23
N GLY A 63 -4.88 0.82 -4.03
CA GLY A 63 -3.58 1.44 -3.79
C GLY A 63 -2.47 0.73 -4.56
N ALA A 64 -2.45 -0.60 -4.52
CA ALA A 64 -1.50 -1.41 -5.28
C ALA A 64 -1.65 -1.22 -6.79
N ALA A 65 -2.88 -1.15 -7.28
CA ALA A 65 -3.18 -0.99 -8.70
C ALA A 65 -2.77 0.40 -9.22
N PHE A 66 -3.07 1.47 -8.49
CA PHE A 66 -2.65 2.82 -8.86
C PHE A 66 -1.15 3.03 -8.71
N LEU A 67 -0.49 2.41 -7.72
CA LEU A 67 0.95 2.41 -7.62
C LEU A 67 1.60 1.66 -8.79
N ALA A 68 1.07 0.48 -9.15
CA ALA A 68 1.49 -0.26 -10.33
C ALA A 68 1.36 0.59 -11.61
N ARG A 69 0.22 1.27 -11.79
CA ARG A 69 -0.01 2.20 -12.92
C ARG A 69 1.06 3.30 -12.99
N ALA A 70 1.36 3.95 -11.86
CA ALA A 70 2.36 4.99 -11.80
C ALA A 70 3.76 4.46 -12.15
N LEU A 71 4.14 3.30 -11.61
CA LEU A 71 5.43 2.66 -11.89
C LEU A 71 5.54 2.20 -13.35
N GLU A 72 4.47 1.65 -13.92
CA GLU A 72 4.42 1.26 -15.34
C GLU A 72 4.54 2.45 -16.29
N ARG A 73 3.92 3.60 -15.96
CA ARG A 73 4.11 4.87 -16.69
C ARG A 73 5.56 5.34 -16.65
N LEU A 74 6.27 5.07 -15.56
CA LEU A 74 7.71 5.33 -15.41
C LEU A 74 8.59 4.23 -16.03
N GLY A 75 8.02 3.34 -16.85
CA GLY A 75 8.75 2.32 -17.61
C GLY A 75 9.19 1.11 -16.80
N LYS A 76 8.65 0.91 -15.60
CA LYS A 76 9.06 -0.18 -14.70
C LYS A 76 8.27 -1.46 -14.96
N ALA A 77 8.92 -2.61 -14.79
CA ALA A 77 8.26 -3.89 -14.68
C ALA A 77 7.60 -4.03 -13.31
N VAL A 78 6.35 -4.50 -13.26
CA VAL A 78 5.61 -4.64 -12.00
C VAL A 78 4.96 -6.01 -11.91
N TYR A 79 5.13 -6.66 -10.76
CA TYR A 79 4.43 -7.88 -10.37
C TYR A 79 3.48 -7.56 -9.22
N ILE A 80 2.22 -7.97 -9.31
CA ILE A 80 1.28 -7.90 -8.19
C ILE A 80 1.16 -9.30 -7.60
N LEU A 81 1.56 -9.47 -6.34
CA LEU A 81 1.49 -10.71 -5.60
C LEU A 81 0.24 -10.68 -4.71
N GLY A 82 -0.43 -11.82 -4.57
CA GLY A 82 -1.56 -11.91 -3.64
C GLY A 82 -2.09 -13.32 -3.51
N ALA A 83 -2.95 -13.54 -2.52
CA ALA A 83 -3.66 -14.82 -2.37
C ALA A 83 -4.52 -15.10 -3.60
N VAL A 84 -4.75 -16.38 -3.91
CA VAL A 84 -5.69 -16.77 -4.98
C VAL A 84 -7.09 -16.18 -4.81
N SER A 85 -7.52 -15.89 -3.57
CA SER A 85 -8.78 -15.21 -3.26
C SER A 85 -8.84 -13.76 -3.75
N ALA A 86 -7.70 -13.08 -3.90
CA ALA A 86 -7.61 -11.72 -4.43
C ALA A 86 -7.70 -11.65 -5.97
N ARG A 87 -7.75 -12.81 -6.66
CA ARG A 87 -7.68 -12.87 -8.12
C ARG A 87 -8.70 -11.99 -8.82
N GLU A 88 -9.95 -12.02 -8.38
CA GLU A 88 -11.02 -11.24 -9.00
C GLU A 88 -10.82 -9.74 -8.78
N ALA A 89 -10.53 -9.34 -7.54
CA ALA A 89 -10.24 -7.94 -7.22
C ALA A 89 -9.07 -7.38 -8.06
N ILE A 90 -7.97 -8.12 -8.16
CA ILE A 90 -6.82 -7.70 -8.98
C ILE A 90 -7.15 -7.73 -10.47
N ALA A 91 -7.97 -8.68 -10.95
CA ALA A 91 -8.41 -8.69 -12.34
C ALA A 91 -9.24 -7.44 -12.69
N VAL A 92 -10.16 -7.04 -11.82
CA VAL A 92 -10.96 -5.82 -11.95
C VAL A 92 -10.09 -4.58 -11.96
N CYS A 93 -9.13 -4.48 -11.02
CA CYS A 93 -8.15 -3.39 -11.00
C CYS A 93 -7.36 -3.30 -12.31
N ARG A 94 -6.82 -4.43 -12.77
CA ARG A 94 -6.02 -4.49 -14.00
C ARG A 94 -6.83 -4.13 -15.24
N GLY A 95 -8.08 -4.59 -15.32
CA GLY A 95 -8.99 -4.29 -16.43
C GLY A 95 -9.36 -2.82 -16.50
N ASN A 96 -9.80 -2.23 -15.39
CA ASN A 96 -10.22 -0.83 -15.32
C ASN A 96 -9.07 0.15 -15.57
N LEU A 97 -7.85 -0.19 -15.14
CA LEU A 97 -6.67 0.66 -15.27
C LEU A 97 -5.76 0.27 -16.44
N ALA A 98 -6.15 -0.71 -17.25
CA ALA A 98 -5.36 -1.26 -18.36
C ALA A 98 -3.91 -1.63 -17.99
N LEU A 99 -3.72 -2.25 -16.82
CA LEU A 99 -2.40 -2.60 -16.30
C LEU A 99 -1.75 -3.75 -17.08
N ARG A 100 -0.43 -3.63 -17.32
CA ARG A 100 0.38 -4.71 -17.93
C ARG A 100 0.94 -5.67 -16.90
N SER A 101 1.06 -5.23 -15.64
CA SER A 101 1.56 -6.03 -14.52
C SER A 101 0.91 -7.39 -14.45
N GLN A 102 1.71 -8.42 -14.15
CA GLN A 102 1.23 -9.77 -13.96
C GLN A 102 0.67 -9.92 -12.53
N PHE A 103 -0.48 -10.58 -12.40
CA PHE A 103 -0.91 -11.08 -11.10
C PHE A 103 -0.31 -12.46 -10.84
N VAL A 104 0.46 -12.57 -9.76
CA VAL A 104 1.03 -13.80 -9.24
C VAL A 104 0.14 -14.29 -8.12
N ALA A 105 -0.75 -15.21 -8.46
CA ALA A 105 -1.71 -15.79 -7.53
C ALA A 105 -1.04 -16.89 -6.70
N LEU A 106 -0.82 -16.62 -5.42
CA LEU A 106 -0.17 -17.53 -4.48
C LEU A 106 -1.21 -18.33 -3.69
N GLN A 107 -0.93 -19.61 -3.47
CA GLN A 107 -1.77 -20.46 -2.62
C GLN A 107 -1.56 -20.12 -1.15
N PRO A 108 -2.60 -20.22 -0.29
CA PRO A 108 -2.44 -20.11 1.15
C PRO A 108 -1.40 -21.09 1.70
N GLY A 109 -0.70 -20.68 2.76
CA GLY A 109 0.37 -21.46 3.37
C GLY A 109 1.75 -20.86 3.13
N LYS A 110 2.80 -21.65 3.38
CA LYS A 110 4.19 -21.14 3.34
C LYS A 110 4.60 -20.79 1.91
N VAL A 111 5.05 -19.55 1.70
CA VAL A 111 5.65 -19.15 0.43
C VAL A 111 7.16 -19.43 0.49
N PRO A 112 7.73 -20.07 -0.55
CA PRO A 112 9.17 -20.33 -0.63
C PRO A 112 10.00 -19.05 -0.60
N SER A 113 11.18 -19.10 0.06
CA SER A 113 12.08 -17.94 0.17
C SER A 113 12.79 -17.58 -1.13
N ASP A 114 12.78 -18.47 -2.11
CA ASP A 114 13.34 -18.30 -3.45
C ASP A 114 12.35 -17.71 -4.46
N LEU A 115 11.18 -17.23 -4.00
CA LEU A 115 10.19 -16.49 -4.81
C LEU A 115 10.82 -15.44 -5.74
N TRP A 116 11.87 -14.77 -5.27
CA TRP A 116 12.57 -13.71 -5.99
C TRP A 116 13.42 -14.18 -7.18
N GLN A 117 13.65 -15.50 -7.32
CA GLN A 117 14.28 -16.07 -8.52
C GLN A 117 13.29 -16.08 -9.69
N ASP A 118 12.04 -16.41 -9.42
CA ASP A 118 10.96 -16.43 -10.42
C ASP A 118 10.42 -15.02 -10.72
N TYR A 119 10.46 -14.14 -9.71
CA TYR A 119 9.95 -12.77 -9.79
C TYR A 119 11.03 -11.76 -9.36
N PRO A 120 12.08 -11.56 -10.17
CA PRO A 120 13.17 -10.66 -9.82
C PRO A 120 12.69 -9.20 -9.74
N CYS A 121 13.00 -8.53 -8.64
CA CYS A 121 12.70 -7.12 -8.42
C CYS A 121 13.83 -6.44 -7.62
N GLN A 122 13.92 -5.12 -7.66
CA GLN A 122 14.81 -4.36 -6.77
C GLN A 122 14.08 -3.75 -5.57
N VAL A 123 12.74 -3.70 -5.62
CA VAL A 123 11.89 -3.22 -4.53
C VAL A 123 10.72 -4.17 -4.35
N PHE A 124 10.46 -4.57 -3.11
CA PHE A 124 9.26 -5.28 -2.70
C PHE A 124 8.41 -4.39 -1.79
N VAL A 125 7.15 -4.17 -2.18
CA VAL A 125 6.16 -3.41 -1.42
C VAL A 125 5.12 -4.37 -0.86
N ALA A 126 4.98 -4.45 0.46
CA ALA A 126 3.83 -5.06 1.11
C ALA A 126 2.81 -3.96 1.43
N LEU A 127 1.62 -4.02 0.85
CA LEU A 127 0.60 -2.97 0.92
C LEU A 127 -0.72 -3.62 1.33
N GLU A 128 -1.14 -3.39 2.57
CA GLU A 128 -2.33 -4.02 3.16
C GLU A 128 -2.30 -5.54 2.96
N TYR A 129 -1.20 -6.15 3.42
CA TYR A 129 -0.98 -7.58 3.30
C TYR A 129 -0.76 -8.17 4.70
N PRO A 130 -1.46 -9.24 5.11
CA PRO A 130 -1.36 -9.75 6.47
C PRO A 130 0.04 -10.24 6.83
N GLY A 131 0.58 -9.79 7.96
CA GLY A 131 1.87 -10.25 8.51
C GLY A 131 1.68 -11.28 9.63
N GLN A 132 2.67 -12.15 9.83
CA GLN A 132 2.65 -13.08 10.95
C GLN A 132 2.91 -12.34 12.26
N GLY A 133 2.10 -12.63 13.29
CA GLY A 133 2.40 -12.25 14.66
C GLY A 133 3.58 -13.03 15.24
N SER A 134 3.95 -12.72 16.49
CA SER A 134 5.08 -13.37 17.17
C SER A 134 4.94 -14.90 17.35
N ASP A 135 3.73 -15.43 17.23
CA ASP A 135 3.41 -16.85 17.27
C ASP A 135 3.25 -17.50 15.88
N GLY A 136 3.59 -16.77 14.81
CA GLY A 136 3.61 -17.27 13.43
C GLY A 136 2.24 -17.29 12.74
N LYS A 137 1.20 -16.69 13.32
CA LYS A 137 -0.15 -16.62 12.75
C LYS A 137 -0.47 -15.25 12.20
N CYS A 138 -1.10 -15.19 11.03
CA CYS A 138 -1.68 -13.95 10.51
C CYS A 138 -3.05 -13.72 11.13
N ARG A 139 -3.30 -12.50 11.62
CA ARG A 139 -4.58 -12.13 12.25
C ARG A 139 -5.14 -10.86 11.68
N ASN A 140 -6.46 -10.75 11.65
CA ASN A 140 -7.13 -9.47 11.44
C ASN A 140 -7.18 -8.65 12.74
N MET A 141 -7.68 -7.42 12.65
CA MET A 141 -7.81 -6.50 13.80
C MET A 141 -8.73 -6.99 14.92
N ARG A 142 -9.56 -8.02 14.67
CA ARG A 142 -10.40 -8.70 15.68
C ARG A 142 -9.69 -9.87 16.36
N GLY A 143 -8.40 -10.09 16.08
CA GLY A 143 -7.62 -11.21 16.61
C GLY A 143 -7.97 -12.57 15.99
N ILE A 144 -8.77 -12.59 14.91
CA ILE A 144 -9.16 -13.83 14.23
C ILE A 144 -7.99 -14.31 13.39
N ASP A 145 -7.62 -15.58 13.57
CA ASP A 145 -6.59 -16.26 12.78
C ASP A 145 -7.08 -16.46 11.34
N ILE A 146 -6.39 -15.85 10.39
CA ILE A 146 -6.68 -15.94 8.95
C ILE A 146 -5.62 -16.75 8.19
N SER A 147 -4.71 -17.42 8.90
CA SER A 147 -3.55 -18.10 8.33
C SER A 147 -3.89 -19.09 7.21
N GLN A 148 -5.02 -19.78 7.31
CA GLN A 148 -5.48 -20.74 6.30
C GLN A 148 -5.88 -20.11 4.95
N HIS A 149 -6.01 -18.79 4.89
CA HIS A 149 -6.41 -18.04 3.70
C HIS A 149 -5.27 -17.19 3.11
N VAL A 150 -4.11 -17.15 3.78
CA VAL A 150 -3.04 -16.21 3.46
C VAL A 150 -1.77 -16.97 3.03
N PRO A 151 -1.17 -16.61 1.88
CA PRO A 151 0.21 -16.95 1.57
C PRO A 151 1.15 -16.22 2.52
N MET A 152 1.91 -16.96 3.32
CA MET A 152 2.82 -16.44 4.34
C MET A 152 4.08 -15.87 3.69
N LEU A 153 4.13 -14.55 3.57
CA LEU A 153 5.21 -13.82 2.90
C LEU A 153 6.33 -13.34 3.83
N ASP A 154 6.25 -13.50 5.15
CA ASP A 154 7.27 -13.06 6.11
C ASP A 154 8.67 -13.66 5.83
N ALA A 155 8.71 -14.93 5.45
CA ALA A 155 9.96 -15.58 5.04
C ALA A 155 10.50 -15.02 3.72
N ALA A 156 9.60 -14.67 2.79
CA ALA A 156 9.96 -14.04 1.52
C ALA A 156 10.44 -12.59 1.72
N LEU A 157 9.79 -11.81 2.59
CA LEU A 157 10.23 -10.47 3.01
C LEU A 157 11.67 -10.54 3.57
N SER A 158 11.90 -11.45 4.52
CA SER A 158 13.22 -11.66 5.10
C SER A 158 14.27 -12.09 4.06
N ALA A 159 13.86 -12.88 3.06
CA ALA A 159 14.74 -13.32 1.98
C ALA A 159 15.05 -12.19 0.98
N ALA A 160 14.09 -11.30 0.71
CA ALA A 160 14.27 -10.12 -0.13
C ALA A 160 15.39 -9.23 0.44
N GLU A 161 15.36 -8.94 1.75
CA GLU A 161 16.38 -8.11 2.38
C GLU A 161 17.77 -8.73 2.32
N ARG A 162 17.87 -10.05 2.56
CA ARG A 162 19.14 -10.78 2.42
C ARG A 162 19.67 -10.77 0.98
N ALA A 163 18.78 -10.69 -0.02
CA ALA A 163 19.12 -10.59 -1.43
C ALA A 163 19.39 -9.14 -1.89
N GLY A 164 19.31 -8.15 -1.00
CA GLY A 164 19.51 -6.73 -1.33
C GLY A 164 18.31 -6.07 -2.01
N ILE A 165 17.14 -6.72 -2.03
CA ILE A 165 15.87 -6.14 -2.48
C ILE A 165 15.37 -5.18 -1.40
N TYR A 166 15.04 -3.95 -1.77
CA TYR A 166 14.56 -2.97 -0.81
C TYR A 166 13.11 -3.24 -0.40
N THR A 167 12.83 -3.31 0.89
CA THR A 167 11.48 -3.62 1.40
C THR A 167 10.73 -2.37 1.88
N ILE A 168 9.49 -2.22 1.43
CA ILE A 168 8.56 -1.17 1.86
C ILE A 168 7.31 -1.86 2.39
N ALA A 169 6.85 -1.46 3.58
CA ALA A 169 5.54 -1.83 4.11
C ALA A 169 4.63 -0.60 4.10
N ILE A 170 3.35 -0.82 3.81
CA ILE A 170 2.27 0.15 3.88
C ILE A 170 1.13 -0.51 4.63
N GLY A 171 0.72 0.10 5.74
CA GLY A 171 -0.28 -0.44 6.66
C GLY A 171 -0.99 0.68 7.40
N ASP A 172 -2.07 0.31 8.10
CA ASP A 172 -2.90 1.23 8.87
C ASP A 172 -3.34 0.70 10.26
N GLY A 173 -3.20 -0.60 10.52
CA GLY A 173 -3.59 -1.30 11.74
C GLY A 173 -2.43 -1.97 12.49
N GLY A 174 -1.29 -2.20 11.85
CA GLY A 174 -0.05 -2.71 12.46
C GLY A 174 0.08 -4.23 12.49
N ASN A 175 -0.92 -4.96 11.97
CA ASN A 175 -0.92 -6.40 11.73
C ASN A 175 -0.49 -6.77 10.30
N GLU A 176 -0.09 -5.78 9.49
CA GLU A 176 0.38 -5.95 8.13
C GLU A 176 1.86 -6.30 8.08
N LEU A 177 2.22 -7.05 7.04
CA LEU A 177 3.55 -7.54 6.77
C LEU A 177 4.55 -6.38 6.71
N GLY A 178 5.54 -6.43 7.60
CA GLY A 178 6.60 -5.42 7.66
C GLY A 178 6.28 -4.20 8.53
N CYS A 179 5.10 -4.13 9.16
CA CYS A 179 4.71 -3.02 10.05
C CYS A 179 5.08 -3.26 11.53
N GLY A 180 5.86 -4.29 11.87
CA GLY A 180 5.90 -4.84 13.22
C GLY A 180 6.31 -3.88 14.34
N SER A 181 7.33 -3.05 14.15
CA SER A 181 7.81 -2.09 15.18
C SER A 181 6.87 -0.90 15.38
N ALA A 182 6.19 -0.46 14.33
CA ALA A 182 5.14 0.56 14.42
C ALA A 182 3.89 -0.04 15.08
N GLY A 183 3.47 -1.21 14.59
CA GLY A 183 2.34 -1.97 15.13
C GLY A 183 2.50 -2.25 16.62
N ARG A 184 3.66 -2.73 17.10
CA ARG A 184 3.88 -3.00 18.53
C ARG A 184 3.69 -1.78 19.46
N ARG A 185 3.76 -0.54 18.97
CA ARG A 185 3.54 0.68 19.79
C ARG A 185 2.07 1.00 19.99
N ILE A 186 1.22 0.55 19.07
CA ILE A 186 -0.23 0.79 19.06
C ILE A 186 -1.05 -0.50 19.21
N ALA A 187 -0.38 -1.65 19.23
CA ALA A 187 -1.02 -2.96 19.26
C ALA A 187 -1.78 -3.19 20.56
N THR A 188 -3.04 -3.56 20.40
CA THR A 188 -3.89 -4.05 21.46
C THR A 188 -3.98 -5.57 21.40
N ALA A 189 -4.02 -6.23 22.56
CA ALA A 189 -4.27 -7.66 22.62
C ALA A 189 -5.78 -7.92 22.57
N VAL A 190 -6.24 -8.74 21.63
CA VAL A 190 -7.63 -9.20 21.57
C VAL A 190 -7.68 -10.63 22.09
N ASN A 191 -8.50 -10.89 23.10
CA ASN A 191 -8.58 -12.21 23.77
C ASN A 191 -7.19 -12.73 24.19
N GLY A 192 -6.35 -11.85 24.76
CA GLY A 192 -4.99 -12.18 25.20
C GLY A 192 -3.97 -12.38 24.07
N THR A 193 -4.36 -12.17 22.82
CA THR A 193 -3.51 -12.39 21.64
C THR A 193 -3.07 -11.06 21.04
N SER A 194 -1.75 -10.86 20.93
CA SER A 194 -1.21 -9.70 20.21
C SER A 194 -1.43 -9.86 18.70
N ILE A 195 -1.93 -8.81 18.06
CA ILE A 195 -2.19 -8.79 16.62
C ILE A 195 -1.04 -8.19 15.79
N ALA A 196 -0.06 -7.55 16.45
CA ALA A 196 1.04 -6.88 15.76
C ALA A 196 1.82 -7.85 14.88
N ALA A 197 2.17 -7.43 13.67
CA ALA A 197 3.12 -8.16 12.85
C ALA A 197 4.48 -8.27 13.57
N ALA A 198 5.20 -9.36 13.30
CA ALA A 198 6.50 -9.63 13.91
C ALA A 198 7.63 -8.96 13.13
N SER A 199 7.54 -8.97 11.79
CA SER A 199 8.58 -8.48 10.89
C SER A 199 8.49 -6.98 10.63
N ASP A 200 9.64 -6.36 10.41
CA ASP A 200 9.78 -4.97 9.97
C ASP A 200 10.30 -4.93 8.53
N ALA A 201 9.76 -4.07 7.69
CA ALA A 201 10.36 -3.68 6.42
C ALA A 201 11.36 -2.53 6.62
N GLN A 202 12.23 -2.28 5.64
CA GLN A 202 13.22 -1.20 5.72
C GLN A 202 12.59 0.20 5.73
N SER A 203 11.47 0.38 5.03
CA SER A 203 10.62 1.57 5.15
C SER A 203 9.19 1.17 5.47
N VAL A 204 8.61 1.79 6.49
CA VAL A 204 7.22 1.55 6.89
C VAL A 204 6.44 2.86 6.70
N VAL A 205 5.51 2.88 5.75
CA VAL A 205 4.59 3.98 5.50
C VAL A 205 3.31 3.69 6.27
N CYS A 206 3.17 4.33 7.42
CA CYS A 206 1.95 4.26 8.23
C CYS A 206 0.96 5.32 7.73
N ALA A 207 -0.28 4.90 7.51
CA ALA A 207 -1.37 5.77 7.04
C ALA A 207 -2.65 5.51 7.84
N GLY A 208 -3.67 6.36 7.70
CA GLY A 208 -5.01 6.08 8.24
C GLY A 208 -5.79 5.05 7.43
N VAL A 209 -5.39 4.84 6.17
CA VAL A 209 -5.87 3.84 5.21
C VAL A 209 -4.68 3.46 4.33
N SER A 210 -4.42 2.19 4.06
CA SER A 210 -3.23 1.76 3.31
C SER A 210 -3.21 2.23 1.86
N ASN A 211 -4.37 2.30 1.20
CA ASN A 211 -4.52 2.93 -0.12
C ASN A 211 -3.95 4.36 -0.14
N TRP A 212 -4.17 5.13 0.93
CA TRP A 212 -3.65 6.50 1.05
C TRP A 212 -2.13 6.55 1.19
N GLY A 213 -1.54 5.58 1.88
CA GLY A 213 -0.09 5.37 1.93
C GLY A 213 0.50 5.17 0.54
N ALA A 214 -0.17 4.39 -0.31
CA ALA A 214 0.20 4.20 -1.71
C ALA A 214 0.09 5.50 -2.51
N TYR A 215 -1.00 6.26 -2.34
CA TYR A 215 -1.19 7.54 -3.02
C TYR A 215 -0.14 8.57 -2.62
N ALA A 216 0.27 8.62 -1.35
CA ALA A 216 1.36 9.48 -0.92
C ALA A 216 2.71 9.08 -1.54
N LEU A 217 2.98 7.80 -1.75
CA LEU A 217 4.16 7.35 -2.52
C LEU A 217 4.07 7.78 -3.99
N ILE A 218 2.89 7.73 -4.59
CA ILE A 218 2.66 8.21 -5.96
C ILE A 218 2.87 9.74 -6.04
N ALA A 219 2.38 10.51 -5.06
CA ALA A 219 2.63 11.95 -4.95
C ALA A 219 4.13 12.26 -4.82
N ALA A 220 4.82 11.50 -3.97
CA ALA A 220 6.27 11.59 -3.80
C ALA A 220 7.03 11.29 -5.11
N LEU A 221 6.64 10.24 -5.84
CA LEU A 221 7.18 9.92 -7.16
C LEU A 221 6.87 11.02 -8.19
N SER A 222 5.66 11.59 -8.13
CA SER A 222 5.22 12.68 -9.02
C SER A 222 6.14 13.88 -8.91
N VAL A 223 6.50 14.24 -7.68
CA VAL A 223 7.47 15.30 -7.41
C VAL A 223 8.87 14.96 -7.90
N LEU A 224 9.34 13.75 -7.67
CA LEU A 224 10.68 13.34 -8.12
C LEU A 224 10.82 13.30 -9.65
N GLN A 225 9.71 13.07 -10.36
CA GLN A 225 9.67 12.97 -11.82
C GLN A 225 9.15 14.23 -12.51
N ASN A 226 8.73 15.23 -11.72
CA ASN A 226 8.12 16.47 -12.21
C ASN A 226 6.91 16.23 -13.13
N GLU A 227 6.09 15.24 -12.80
CA GLU A 227 4.90 14.82 -13.53
C GLU A 227 3.83 14.37 -12.53
N ASN A 228 2.58 14.79 -12.69
CA ASN A 228 1.52 14.30 -11.79
C ASN A 228 1.09 12.87 -12.18
N LEU A 229 1.37 11.92 -11.30
CA LEU A 229 1.08 10.49 -11.46
C LEU A 229 -0.11 10.01 -10.62
N LEU A 230 -0.66 10.87 -9.76
CA LEU A 230 -1.78 10.54 -8.87
C LEU A 230 -3.03 10.11 -9.65
N PRO A 231 -3.83 9.17 -9.13
CA PRO A 231 -5.19 8.98 -9.61
C PRO A 231 -6.07 10.16 -9.28
N THR A 232 -7.13 10.35 -10.06
CA THR A 232 -8.19 11.30 -9.70
C THR A 232 -9.19 10.63 -8.74
N ALA A 233 -9.91 11.43 -7.96
CA ALA A 233 -11.01 10.95 -7.12
C ALA A 233 -12.09 10.20 -7.91
N ALA A 234 -12.37 10.64 -9.15
CA ALA A 234 -13.33 9.96 -10.01
C ALA A 234 -12.85 8.57 -10.46
N GLU A 235 -11.55 8.41 -10.75
CA GLU A 235 -10.96 7.11 -11.06
C GLU A 235 -11.01 6.17 -9.86
N GLU A 236 -10.69 6.65 -8.67
CA GLU A 236 -10.79 5.86 -7.45
C GLU A 236 -12.23 5.39 -7.20
N GLN A 237 -13.19 6.31 -7.22
CA GLN A 237 -14.59 5.99 -6.97
C GLN A 237 -15.16 5.00 -7.98
N ALA A 238 -14.81 5.16 -9.26
CA ALA A 238 -15.20 4.22 -10.31
C ALA A 238 -14.61 2.83 -10.03
N LEU A 239 -13.32 2.75 -9.68
CA LEU A 239 -12.67 1.49 -9.36
C LEU A 239 -13.28 0.80 -8.14
N LEU A 240 -13.53 1.55 -7.05
CA LEU A 240 -14.20 1.02 -5.85
C LEU A 240 -15.59 0.48 -6.16
N THR A 241 -16.34 1.16 -7.03
CA THR A 241 -17.65 0.69 -7.49
C THR A 241 -17.54 -0.66 -8.21
N SER A 242 -16.62 -0.79 -9.16
CA SER A 242 -16.40 -2.06 -9.87
C SER A 242 -15.90 -3.19 -8.95
N LEU A 243 -15.06 -2.88 -7.96
CA LEU A 243 -14.60 -3.86 -6.97
C LEU A 243 -15.75 -4.35 -6.09
N CYS A 244 -16.60 -3.44 -5.62
CA CYS A 244 -17.82 -3.77 -4.86
C CYS A 244 -18.75 -4.68 -5.67
N GLU A 245 -18.97 -4.38 -6.95
CA GLU A 245 -19.76 -5.23 -7.87
C GLU A 245 -19.15 -6.63 -8.06
N ALA A 246 -17.82 -6.72 -8.07
CA ALA A 246 -17.08 -7.98 -8.13
C ALA A 246 -17.00 -8.73 -6.79
N GLY A 247 -17.62 -8.21 -5.74
CA GLY A 247 -17.75 -8.88 -4.44
C GLY A 247 -16.67 -8.56 -3.42
N VAL A 248 -15.79 -7.60 -3.70
CA VAL A 248 -14.90 -6.98 -2.70
C VAL A 248 -15.76 -6.29 -1.64
N VAL A 249 -15.30 -6.35 -0.38
CA VAL A 249 -16.04 -5.80 0.75
C VAL A 249 -15.27 -4.71 1.47
N ASP A 250 -15.96 -3.90 2.23
CA ASP A 250 -15.34 -3.01 3.20
C ASP A 250 -14.74 -3.80 4.36
N GLY A 251 -13.49 -3.49 4.75
CA GLY A 251 -12.75 -4.20 5.80
C GLY A 251 -13.36 -4.07 7.20
N CYS A 252 -14.01 -2.95 7.49
CA CYS A 252 -14.64 -2.67 8.78
C CYS A 252 -16.04 -3.28 8.89
N THR A 253 -16.85 -3.12 7.83
CA THR A 253 -18.26 -3.51 7.85
C THR A 253 -18.53 -4.90 7.30
N ALA A 254 -17.57 -5.47 6.55
CA ALA A 254 -17.69 -6.73 5.82
C ALA A 254 -18.86 -6.76 4.82
N ARG A 255 -19.33 -5.59 4.38
CA ARG A 255 -20.41 -5.45 3.38
C ARG A 255 -19.83 -5.06 2.02
N ARG A 256 -20.58 -5.39 0.96
CA ARG A 256 -20.31 -4.92 -0.39
C ARG A 256 -20.86 -3.50 -0.53
N GLU A 257 -20.01 -2.54 -0.21
CA GLU A 257 -20.27 -1.12 -0.32
C GLU A 257 -19.02 -0.42 -0.89
N PRO A 258 -19.18 0.66 -1.67
CA PRO A 258 -18.06 1.39 -2.27
C PRO A 258 -17.40 2.31 -1.23
N THR A 259 -16.94 1.70 -0.13
CA THR A 259 -16.24 2.35 0.98
C THR A 259 -14.93 1.63 1.24
N VAL A 260 -14.01 2.33 1.90
CA VAL A 260 -12.75 1.76 2.37
C VAL A 260 -12.72 1.98 3.87
N ASP A 261 -12.59 0.91 4.65
CA ASP A 261 -12.49 0.99 6.11
C ASP A 261 -13.64 1.68 6.85
N GLY A 262 -14.84 1.61 6.29
CA GLY A 262 -16.03 2.29 6.78
C GLY A 262 -16.07 3.77 6.42
N LEU A 263 -15.11 4.27 5.63
CA LEU A 263 -15.04 5.65 5.15
C LEU A 263 -15.73 5.78 3.80
N SER A 264 -16.55 6.83 3.65
CA SER A 264 -17.26 7.09 2.40
C SER A 264 -16.30 7.47 1.27
N ALA A 265 -16.78 7.34 0.03
CA ALA A 265 -16.09 7.84 -1.15
C ALA A 265 -15.74 9.33 -1.05
N ASP A 266 -16.57 10.15 -0.40
CA ASP A 266 -16.30 11.58 -0.21
C ASP A 266 -15.08 11.83 0.68
N VAL A 267 -14.89 11.02 1.72
CA VAL A 267 -13.71 11.11 2.61
C VAL A 267 -12.45 10.71 1.85
N CYS A 268 -12.51 9.62 1.08
CA CYS A 268 -11.38 9.16 0.27
C CYS A 268 -11.01 10.19 -0.82
N ALA A 269 -12.03 10.74 -1.50
CA ALA A 269 -11.87 11.79 -2.49
C ALA A 269 -11.28 13.07 -1.90
N ALA A 270 -11.72 13.49 -0.71
CA ALA A 270 -11.18 14.67 -0.03
C ALA A 270 -9.66 14.50 0.23
N PHE A 271 -9.26 13.36 0.79
CA PHE A 271 -7.84 13.06 1.03
C PHE A 271 -7.02 13.09 -0.28
N LEU A 272 -7.53 12.48 -1.35
CA LEU A 272 -6.82 12.45 -2.63
C LEU A 272 -6.73 13.84 -3.28
N ASN A 273 -7.75 14.68 -3.15
CA ASN A 273 -7.72 16.07 -3.61
C ASN A 273 -6.71 16.91 -2.82
N GLU A 274 -6.60 16.69 -1.50
CA GLU A 274 -5.59 17.36 -0.68
C GLU A 274 -4.16 16.95 -1.09
N LEU A 275 -3.93 15.67 -1.42
CA LEU A 275 -2.67 15.22 -2.01
C LEU A 275 -2.37 15.88 -3.36
N HIS A 276 -3.39 16.05 -4.20
CA HIS A 276 -3.26 16.78 -5.46
C HIS A 276 -2.82 18.23 -5.24
N ASP A 277 -3.44 18.94 -4.29
CA ASP A 277 -3.09 20.32 -3.97
C ASP A 277 -1.64 20.44 -3.47
N LEU A 278 -1.24 19.56 -2.54
CA LEU A 278 0.14 19.52 -2.02
C LEU A 278 1.16 19.24 -3.12
N THR A 279 0.83 18.36 -4.07
CA THR A 279 1.69 18.00 -5.20
C THR A 279 1.78 19.13 -6.21
N ALA A 280 0.64 19.72 -6.60
CA ALA A 280 0.57 20.80 -7.57
C ALA A 280 1.31 22.06 -7.08
N GLN A 281 1.16 22.42 -5.80
CA GLN A 281 1.89 23.54 -5.19
C GLN A 281 3.41 23.35 -5.32
N TYR A 282 3.91 22.13 -5.12
CA TYR A 282 5.33 21.85 -5.24
C TYR A 282 5.82 21.91 -6.69
N LEU A 283 5.11 21.26 -7.61
CA LEU A 283 5.45 21.24 -9.04
C LEU A 283 5.49 22.67 -9.62
N ALA A 284 4.52 23.52 -9.24
CA ALA A 284 4.52 24.94 -9.63
C ALA A 284 5.74 25.70 -9.08
N THR A 285 6.10 25.45 -7.82
CA THR A 285 7.28 26.06 -7.19
C THR A 285 8.57 25.67 -7.92
N GLN A 286 8.73 24.39 -8.31
CA GLN A 286 9.89 23.93 -9.06
C GLN A 286 9.98 24.56 -10.45
N ALA A 287 8.86 24.66 -11.17
CA ALA A 287 8.81 25.33 -12.46
C ALA A 287 9.28 26.78 -12.38
N HIS A 288 8.84 27.52 -11.35
CA HIS A 288 9.27 28.91 -11.13
C HIS A 288 10.78 29.02 -10.85
N VAL A 289 11.34 28.11 -10.04
CA VAL A 289 12.79 28.08 -9.74
C VAL A 289 13.60 27.74 -11.00
N ALA A 290 13.14 26.80 -11.82
CA ALA A 290 13.79 26.43 -13.08
C ALA A 290 13.83 27.62 -14.06
N VAL A 291 12.71 28.32 -14.24
CA VAL A 291 12.63 29.53 -15.09
C VAL A 291 13.54 30.65 -14.56
N ALA A 292 13.59 30.86 -13.26
CA ALA A 292 14.45 31.88 -12.65
C ALA A 292 15.95 31.57 -12.83
N ARG A 293 16.34 30.29 -12.80
CA ARG A 293 17.72 29.86 -13.10
C ARG A 293 18.07 30.04 -14.58
N ALA A 294 17.17 29.68 -15.49
CA ALA A 294 17.37 29.82 -16.93
C ALA A 294 17.49 31.29 -17.39
N ARG A 295 16.93 32.25 -16.65
CA ARG A 295 17.06 33.69 -16.92
C ARG A 295 18.34 34.33 -16.37
N ARG A 296 19.10 33.62 -15.54
CA ARG A 296 20.34 34.11 -14.88
C ARG A 296 21.61 33.48 -15.44
N GLY A 297 21.49 32.47 -16.30
CA GLY A 297 22.59 31.87 -17.07
C GLY A 297 22.50 32.29 -18.52
#